data_AF-A0A058ZYB6-F1
#
_entry.id   AF-A0A058ZYB6-F1
#
_cell.length_a   1.000
_cell.length_b   1.000
_cell.length_c   1.000
_cell.angle_alpha   90.00
_cell.angle_beta   90.00
_cell.angle_gamma   90.00
#
_symmetry.space_group_name_H-M   'P 1'
#
loop_
_entity.id
_entity.type
_entity.pdbx_description
1 polymer ?
#
loop_
_entity_poly.entity_id
_entity_poly.type
_entity_poly.pdbx_seq_one_letter_code
_entity_poly.pdbx_strand_id
1 'polypeptide(L)'
;MILHMFSLYCSVHWIHKYDNLHNVQHLKQETTDMERKIELLEVSLRKLSGECLGSCSIDEIQMIGDQLERSLSSIRARKAQLFDDQIQHLQAKERSLKEENAKLLAKCLANPGQSTAHPRAAALHSRSSRSTDVETGLFIGLPELN
;
A
#
# COMPACT_ATOMS: atom_id res chain seq x y z
N MET A 1 -33.14 -38.99 46.67
CA MET A 1 -32.35 -37.79 46.32
C MET A 1 -31.06 -38.12 45.57
N ILE A 2 -30.18 -38.99 46.09
CA ILE A 2 -28.86 -39.29 45.46
C ILE A 2 -28.98 -39.85 44.03
N LEU A 3 -29.87 -40.84 43.79
CA LEU A 3 -30.08 -41.41 42.46
C LEU A 3 -30.61 -40.39 41.44
N HIS A 4 -31.45 -39.45 41.89
CA HIS A 4 -31.98 -38.38 41.05
C HIS A 4 -30.86 -37.40 40.66
N MET A 5 -29.99 -37.05 41.60
CA MET A 5 -28.78 -36.26 41.35
C MET A 5 -27.82 -36.94 40.36
N PHE A 6 -27.62 -38.25 40.49
CA PHE A 6 -26.78 -39.02 39.56
C PHE A 6 -27.39 -39.08 38.15
N SER A 7 -28.71 -39.28 38.05
CA SER A 7 -29.42 -39.27 36.77
C SER A 7 -29.35 -37.89 36.09
N LEU A 8 -29.54 -36.80 36.83
CA LEU A 8 -29.39 -35.42 36.34
C LEU A 8 -27.95 -35.14 35.88
N TYR A 9 -26.95 -35.53 36.68
CA TYR A 9 -25.54 -35.38 36.32
C TYR A 9 -25.21 -36.13 35.02
N CYS A 10 -25.68 -37.39 34.91
CA CYS A 10 -25.47 -38.20 33.71
C CYS A 10 -26.11 -37.56 32.49
N SER A 11 -27.36 -37.06 32.59
CA SER A 11 -28.03 -36.34 31.48
C SER A 11 -27.28 -35.06 31.06
N VAL A 12 -26.89 -34.21 32.01
CA VAL A 12 -26.17 -32.96 31.69
C VAL A 12 -24.80 -33.25 31.08
N HIS A 13 -24.07 -34.22 31.63
CA HIS A 13 -22.78 -34.65 31.09
C HIS A 13 -22.92 -35.23 29.67
N TRP A 14 -23.99 -35.99 29.40
CA TRP A 14 -24.24 -36.56 28.08
C TRP A 14 -24.60 -35.47 27.05
N ILE A 15 -25.44 -34.50 27.42
CA ILE A 15 -25.77 -33.34 26.59
C ILE A 15 -24.49 -32.55 26.27
N HIS A 16 -23.69 -32.20 27.27
CA HIS A 16 -22.45 -31.46 27.06
C HIS A 16 -21.44 -32.22 26.18
N LYS A 17 -21.34 -33.54 26.34
CA LYS A 17 -20.48 -34.38 25.49
C LYS A 17 -21.00 -34.45 24.05
N TYR A 18 -22.31 -34.53 23.85
CA TYR A 18 -22.94 -34.54 22.53
C TYR A 18 -22.76 -33.19 21.82
N ASP A 19 -23.03 -32.08 22.51
CA ASP A 19 -22.84 -30.73 21.98
C ASP A 19 -21.37 -30.46 21.64
N ASN A 20 -20.43 -30.89 22.50
CA ASN A 20 -19.01 -30.77 22.21
C ASN A 20 -18.60 -31.58 20.97
N LEU A 21 -19.10 -32.81 20.82
CA LEU A 21 -18.82 -33.64 19.64
C LEU A 21 -19.36 -33.00 18.36
N HIS A 22 -20.59 -32.46 18.41
CA HIS A 22 -21.19 -31.77 17.27
C HIS A 22 -20.43 -30.49 16.92
N ASN A 23 -20.03 -29.69 17.91
CA ASN A 23 -19.22 -28.49 17.71
C ASN A 23 -17.85 -28.83 17.09
N VAL A 24 -17.17 -29.87 17.58
CA VAL A 24 -15.90 -30.33 16.99
C VAL A 24 -16.08 -30.78 15.54
N GLN A 25 -17.18 -31.46 15.20
CA GLN A 25 -17.48 -31.83 13.82
C GLN A 25 -17.77 -30.62 12.94
N HIS A 26 -18.53 -29.64 13.44
CA HIS A 26 -18.81 -28.39 12.74
C HIS A 26 -17.52 -27.60 12.44
N LEU A 27 -16.68 -27.37 13.45
CA LEU A 27 -15.41 -26.67 13.30
C LEU A 27 -14.45 -27.38 12.34
N LYS A 28 -14.45 -28.72 12.33
CA LYS A 28 -13.69 -29.49 11.33
C LYS A 28 -14.19 -29.21 9.92
N GLN A 29 -15.51 -29.22 9.71
CA GLN A 29 -16.10 -28.93 8.40
C GLN A 29 -15.74 -27.51 7.95
N GLU A 30 -15.90 -26.51 8.82
CA GLU A 30 -15.52 -25.12 8.53
C GLU A 30 -14.04 -24.98 8.17
N THR A 31 -13.17 -25.70 8.88
CA THR A 31 -11.73 -25.72 8.58
C THR A 31 -11.49 -26.28 7.18
N THR A 32 -12.09 -27.42 6.83
CA THR A 32 -11.93 -28.00 5.48
C THR A 32 -12.49 -27.11 4.37
N ASP A 33 -13.55 -26.35 4.66
CA ASP A 33 -14.15 -25.43 3.68
C ASP A 33 -13.27 -24.19 3.48
N MET A 34 -12.64 -23.70 4.55
CA MET A 34 -11.65 -22.63 4.48
C MET A 34 -10.40 -23.07 3.72
N GLU A 35 -9.87 -24.27 3.98
CA GLU A 35 -8.72 -24.83 3.27
C GLU A 35 -9.00 -24.89 1.76
N ARG A 36 -10.14 -25.44 1.36
CA ARG A 36 -10.54 -25.50 -0.06
C ARG A 36 -10.66 -24.11 -0.70
N LYS A 37 -11.15 -23.13 0.06
CA LYS A 37 -11.27 -21.74 -0.43
C LYS A 37 -9.89 -21.10 -0.62
N ILE A 38 -8.95 -21.37 0.27
CA ILE A 38 -7.56 -20.91 0.15
C ILE A 38 -6.93 -21.50 -1.11
N GLU A 39 -7.02 -22.81 -1.31
CA GLU A 39 -6.48 -23.49 -2.49
C GLU A 39 -7.03 -22.91 -3.80
N LEU A 40 -8.34 -22.65 -3.87
CA LEU A 40 -8.96 -22.05 -5.04
C LEU A 40 -8.44 -20.63 -5.30
N LEU A 41 -8.26 -19.83 -4.25
CA LEU A 41 -7.71 -18.48 -4.36
C LEU A 41 -6.25 -18.50 -4.81
N GLU A 42 -5.44 -19.42 -4.30
CA GLU A 42 -4.03 -19.58 -4.69
C GLU A 42 -3.89 -20.01 -6.14
N VAL A 43 -4.74 -20.92 -6.61
CA VAL A 43 -4.79 -21.31 -8.03
C VAL A 43 -5.17 -20.11 -8.89
N SER A 44 -6.20 -19.35 -8.49
CA SER A 44 -6.63 -18.15 -9.20
C SER A 44 -5.52 -17.09 -9.25
N LEU A 45 -4.83 -16.86 -8.13
CA LEU A 45 -3.71 -15.92 -8.05
C LEU A 45 -2.59 -16.32 -9.00
N ARG A 46 -2.17 -17.59 -9.00
CA ARG A 46 -1.14 -18.10 -9.93
C ARG A 46 -1.53 -17.87 -11.39
N LYS A 47 -2.78 -18.21 -11.76
CA LYS A 47 -3.29 -17.96 -13.11
C LYS A 47 -3.28 -16.47 -13.48
N LEU A 48 -3.73 -15.59 -12.59
CA LEU A 48 -3.71 -14.13 -12.80
C LEU A 48 -2.28 -13.57 -12.90
N SER A 49 -1.32 -14.20 -12.22
CA SER A 49 0.11 -13.89 -12.33
C SER A 49 0.78 -14.47 -13.58
N GLY A 50 0.04 -15.17 -14.43
CA GLY A 50 0.55 -15.77 -15.66
C GLY A 50 1.21 -17.14 -15.48
N GLU A 51 1.10 -17.74 -14.31
CA GLU A 51 1.65 -19.06 -14.00
C GLU A 51 0.65 -20.18 -14.33
N CYS A 52 1.15 -21.39 -14.60
CA CYS A 52 0.35 -22.60 -14.81
C CYS A 52 -0.74 -22.47 -15.89
N LEU A 53 -0.57 -21.59 -16.88
CA LEU A 53 -1.57 -21.35 -17.93
C LEU A 53 -1.72 -22.51 -18.93
N GLY A 54 -0.77 -23.44 -18.99
CA GLY A 54 -0.78 -24.56 -19.93
C GLY A 54 -1.98 -25.52 -19.77
N SER A 55 -2.67 -25.48 -18.62
CA SER A 55 -3.90 -26.24 -18.38
C SER A 55 -5.18 -25.43 -18.56
N CYS A 56 -5.08 -24.14 -18.91
CA CYS A 56 -6.24 -23.27 -19.08
C CYS A 56 -6.83 -23.43 -20.48
N SER A 57 -8.17 -23.32 -20.57
CA SER A 57 -8.83 -23.21 -21.87
C SER A 57 -8.60 -21.83 -22.49
N ILE A 58 -8.90 -21.70 -23.79
CA ILE A 58 -8.81 -20.41 -24.48
C ILE A 58 -9.74 -19.36 -23.87
N ASP A 59 -10.94 -19.77 -23.47
CA ASP A 59 -11.94 -18.89 -22.84
C ASP A 59 -11.47 -18.42 -21.46
N GLU A 60 -10.85 -19.31 -20.68
CA GLU A 60 -10.26 -18.95 -19.38
C GLU A 60 -9.12 -17.94 -19.55
N ILE A 61 -8.25 -18.13 -20.54
CA ILE A 61 -7.16 -17.18 -20.84
C ILE A 61 -7.72 -15.83 -21.26
N GLN A 62 -8.75 -15.80 -22.12
CA GLN A 62 -9.40 -14.55 -22.51
C GLN A 62 -9.99 -13.82 -21.30
N MET A 63 -10.70 -14.54 -20.43
CA MET A 63 -11.29 -13.96 -19.22
C MET A 63 -10.22 -13.37 -18.28
N ILE A 64 -9.10 -14.07 -18.09
CA ILE A 64 -7.95 -13.58 -17.32
C ILE A 64 -7.40 -12.30 -17.95
N GLY A 65 -7.20 -12.31 -19.27
CA GLY A 65 -6.72 -11.15 -20.03
C GLY A 65 -7.62 -9.92 -19.84
N ASP A 66 -8.93 -10.09 -20.03
CA ASP A 66 -9.90 -9.01 -19.88
C ASP A 66 -9.94 -8.47 -18.44
N GLN A 67 -9.81 -9.35 -17.43
CA GLN A 67 -9.77 -8.95 -16.02
C GLN A 67 -8.53 -8.11 -15.70
N LEU A 68 -7.37 -8.52 -16.20
CA LEU A 68 -6.12 -7.79 -16.05
C LEU A 68 -6.18 -6.44 -16.76
N GLU A 69 -6.71 -6.39 -17.97
CA GLU A 69 -6.85 -5.16 -18.74
C GLU A 69 -7.75 -4.14 -18.02
N ARG A 70 -8.92 -4.56 -17.53
CA ARG A 70 -9.82 -3.69 -16.75
C ARG A 70 -9.14 -3.15 -15.50
N SER A 71 -8.45 -4.02 -14.76
CA SER A 71 -7.77 -3.66 -13.52
C SER A 71 -6.62 -2.68 -13.77
N LEU A 72 -5.80 -2.94 -14.79
CA LEU A 72 -4.70 -2.05 -15.20
C LEU A 72 -5.21 -0.69 -15.68
N SER A 73 -6.31 -0.68 -16.44
CA SER A 73 -6.93 0.56 -16.90
C SER A 73 -7.39 1.42 -15.73
N SER A 74 -8.05 0.81 -14.73
CA SER A 74 -8.45 1.49 -13.49
C SER A 74 -7.26 2.05 -12.71
N ILE A 75 -6.19 1.26 -12.53
CA ILE A 75 -4.97 1.69 -11.85
C ILE A 75 -4.32 2.88 -12.57
N ARG A 76 -4.21 2.80 -13.90
CA ARG A 76 -3.62 3.88 -14.72
C ARG A 76 -4.45 5.17 -14.63
N ALA A 77 -5.77 5.06 -14.72
CA ALA A 77 -6.67 6.21 -14.60
C ALA A 77 -6.52 6.89 -13.23
N ARG A 78 -6.52 6.11 -12.14
CA ARG A 78 -6.31 6.64 -10.79
C ARG A 78 -4.94 7.28 -10.63
N LYS A 79 -3.88 6.67 -11.17
CA LYS A 79 -2.52 7.22 -11.11
C LYS A 79 -2.43 8.55 -11.88
N ALA A 80 -3.07 8.64 -13.05
CA ALA A 80 -3.12 9.87 -13.82
C ALA A 80 -3.84 10.98 -13.05
N GLN A 81 -4.99 10.68 -12.46
CA GLN A 81 -5.74 11.65 -11.63
C GLN A 81 -4.90 12.17 -10.47
N LEU A 82 -4.21 11.28 -9.73
CA LEU A 82 -3.35 11.68 -8.62
C LEU A 82 -2.20 12.59 -9.06
N PHE A 83 -1.62 12.36 -10.24
CA PHE A 83 -0.57 13.24 -10.77
C PHE A 83 -1.12 14.59 -11.22
N ASP A 84 -2.29 14.62 -11.85
CA ASP A 84 -2.96 15.87 -12.20
C ASP A 84 -3.24 16.72 -10.95
N ASP A 85 -3.75 16.10 -9.88
CA ASP A 85 -3.99 16.77 -8.60
C ASP A 85 -2.69 17.35 -8.01
N GLN A 86 -1.59 16.59 -8.08
CA GLN A 86 -0.27 17.04 -7.62
C GLN A 86 0.26 18.21 -8.46
N ILE A 87 0.12 18.13 -9.79
CA ILE A 87 0.53 19.19 -10.71
C ILE A 87 -0.25 20.48 -10.41
N GLN A 88 -1.58 20.39 -10.26
CA GLN A 88 -2.42 21.55 -9.96
C GLN A 88 -2.05 22.19 -8.61
N HIS A 89 -1.81 21.36 -7.58
CA HIS A 89 -1.37 21.85 -6.28
C HIS A 89 -0.02 22.58 -6.37
N LEU A 90 0.95 22.03 -7.10
CA LEU A 90 2.26 22.65 -7.28
C LEU A 90 2.15 23.97 -8.07
N GLN A 91 1.33 24.02 -9.12
CA GLN A 91 1.08 25.25 -9.89
C GLN A 91 0.39 26.34 -9.04
N ALA A 92 -0.52 25.97 -8.15
CA ALA A 92 -1.13 26.91 -7.20
C ALA A 92 -0.07 27.46 -6.22
N LYS A 93 0.79 26.59 -5.69
CA LYS A 93 1.89 26.98 -4.81
C LYS A 93 2.89 27.90 -5.51
N GLU A 94 3.26 27.60 -6.74
CA GLU A 94 4.15 28.43 -7.56
C GLU A 94 3.57 29.84 -7.74
N ARG A 95 2.28 29.95 -8.07
CA ARG A 95 1.60 31.25 -8.21
C ARG A 95 1.61 32.05 -6.92
N SER A 96 1.28 31.41 -5.80
CA SER A 96 1.29 32.04 -4.47
C SER A 96 2.68 32.58 -4.12
N LEU A 97 3.72 31.78 -4.31
CA LEU A 97 5.11 32.16 -4.02
C LEU A 97 5.58 33.30 -4.93
N LYS A 98 5.21 33.31 -6.21
CA LYS A 98 5.53 34.43 -7.11
C LYS A 98 4.87 35.72 -6.66
N GLU A 99 3.62 35.66 -6.21
CA GLU A 99 2.90 36.84 -5.70
C GLU A 99 3.54 37.36 -4.41
N GLU A 100 3.88 36.49 -3.46
CA GLU A 100 4.59 36.86 -2.23
C GLU A 100 5.97 37.46 -2.52
N ASN A 101 6.73 36.85 -3.43
CA ASN A 101 8.04 37.36 -3.82
C ASN A 101 7.94 38.77 -4.44
N ALA A 102 6.98 38.99 -5.33
CA ALA A 102 6.72 40.32 -5.90
C ALA A 102 6.38 41.37 -4.83
N LYS A 103 5.54 41.00 -3.84
CA LYS A 103 5.21 41.87 -2.69
C LYS A 103 6.43 42.21 -1.84
N LEU A 104 7.31 41.23 -1.59
CA LEU A 104 8.54 41.44 -0.83
C LEU A 104 9.53 42.35 -1.59
N LEU A 105 9.72 42.11 -2.89
CA LEU A 105 10.56 42.96 -3.74
C LEU A 105 10.08 44.41 -3.74
N ALA A 106 8.78 44.64 -3.88
CA ALA A 106 8.20 45.98 -3.80
C ALA A 106 8.48 46.67 -2.44
N LYS A 107 8.37 45.93 -1.33
CA LYS A 107 8.70 46.45 0.01
C LYS A 107 10.19 46.79 0.17
N CYS A 108 11.08 45.93 -0.34
CA CYS A 108 12.53 46.18 -0.31
C CYS A 108 12.93 47.42 -1.12
N LEU A 109 12.33 47.60 -2.30
CA LEU A 109 12.57 48.78 -3.13
C LEU A 109 12.02 50.07 -2.49
N ALA A 110 10.92 49.98 -1.74
CA ALA A 110 10.34 51.12 -1.02
C ALA A 110 11.11 51.54 0.25
N ASN A 111 11.93 50.65 0.84
CA ASN A 111 12.74 50.93 2.04
C ASN A 111 14.21 50.52 1.86
N PRO A 112 15.04 51.35 1.21
CA PRO A 112 16.44 51.01 0.90
C PRO A 112 17.36 50.91 2.13
N GLY A 113 16.94 51.42 3.30
CA GLY A 113 17.80 51.66 4.47
C GLY A 113 17.84 50.56 5.54
N GLN A 114 17.13 49.44 5.38
CA GLN A 114 17.12 48.34 6.37
C GLN A 114 17.66 47.02 5.81
N SER A 115 18.46 47.07 4.74
CA SER A 115 19.21 45.89 4.30
C SER A 115 20.39 45.69 5.24
N THR A 116 20.31 44.72 6.15
CA THR A 116 21.49 44.21 6.84
C THR A 116 22.49 43.78 5.77
N ALA A 117 23.64 44.46 5.77
CA ALA A 117 24.71 44.22 4.83
C ALA A 117 25.22 42.79 4.97
N HIS A 118 25.23 42.03 3.88
CA HIS A 118 26.25 41.02 3.68
C HIS A 118 26.78 41.13 2.24
N PRO A 119 28.10 41.38 2.04
CA PRO A 119 28.61 41.71 0.72
C PRO A 119 28.63 40.52 -0.22
N ARG A 120 28.30 40.84 -1.48
CA ARG A 120 28.47 40.07 -2.70
C ARG A 120 29.93 39.60 -2.85
N ALA A 121 30.16 38.31 -3.02
CA ALA A 121 31.42 37.77 -3.52
C ALA A 121 31.17 36.92 -4.76
N ALA A 122 31.41 37.51 -5.93
CA ALA A 122 31.53 36.80 -7.19
C ALA A 122 33.04 36.56 -7.44
N ALA A 123 33.41 35.28 -7.65
CA ALA A 123 34.66 34.79 -8.25
C ALA A 123 35.99 35.10 -7.46
N LEU A 124 36.95 34.20 -7.17
CA LEU A 124 37.42 32.92 -7.73
C LEU A 124 38.39 32.20 -6.73
N HIS A 125 38.65 30.92 -7.00
CA HIS A 125 39.86 30.12 -6.72
C HIS A 125 40.03 29.32 -5.39
N SER A 126 39.79 28.01 -5.55
CA SER A 126 40.69 26.88 -5.27
C SER A 126 41.12 26.50 -3.85
N ARG A 127 40.86 25.20 -3.57
CA ARG A 127 41.46 24.29 -2.58
C ARG A 127 40.99 24.43 -1.12
N SER A 128 39.92 23.71 -0.80
CA SER A 128 40.06 22.54 0.09
C SER A 128 38.86 21.61 -0.10
N SER A 129 39.12 20.51 -0.78
CA SER A 129 38.29 19.31 -0.83
C SER A 129 38.06 18.78 0.59
N ARG A 130 36.84 18.90 1.09
CA ARG A 130 36.33 17.91 2.04
C ARG A 130 34.83 17.76 1.81
N SER A 131 34.51 17.11 0.67
CA SER A 131 33.23 16.42 0.52
C SER A 131 33.22 15.32 1.57
N THR A 132 32.44 15.49 2.62
CA THR A 132 32.01 14.36 3.42
C THR A 132 30.75 13.85 2.74
N ASP A 133 30.94 12.94 1.79
CA ASP A 133 29.84 12.13 1.28
C ASP A 133 29.28 11.36 2.47
N VAL A 134 28.07 11.75 2.88
CA VAL A 134 27.30 10.96 3.83
C VAL A 134 26.62 9.90 2.98
N GLU A 135 27.14 8.68 3.04
CA GLU A 135 26.56 7.52 2.37
C GLU A 135 25.20 7.25 3.02
N THR A 136 24.16 7.92 2.53
CA THR A 136 22.80 7.55 2.83
C THR A 136 22.57 6.23 2.10
N GLY A 137 22.34 5.14 2.85
CA GLY A 137 21.94 3.84 2.31
C GLY A 137 20.54 3.85 1.68
N LEU A 138 20.21 4.92 0.96
CA LEU A 138 18.95 5.14 0.28
C LEU A 138 19.10 4.61 -1.15
N PHE A 139 18.77 3.33 -1.32
CA PHE A 139 18.69 2.73 -2.64
C PHE A 139 17.39 3.16 -3.32
N ILE A 140 17.50 4.08 -4.30
CA ILE A 140 16.37 4.45 -5.17
C ILE A 140 16.35 3.42 -6.33
N GLY A 141 15.96 2.19 -6.01
CA GLY A 141 15.89 1.11 -6.99
C GLY A 141 14.96 -0.01 -6.51
N LEU A 142 14.48 -0.82 -7.45
CA LEU A 142 13.64 -1.98 -7.16
C LEU A 142 14.44 -2.98 -6.31
N PRO A 143 13.96 -3.40 -5.14
CA PRO A 143 14.70 -4.32 -4.28
C PRO A 143 14.91 -5.67 -4.96
N GLU A 144 16.09 -6.25 -4.78
CA GLU A 144 16.39 -7.60 -5.25
C GLU A 144 15.51 -8.61 -4.50
N LEU A 145 14.79 -9.42 -5.26
CA LEU A 145 14.01 -10.55 -4.75
C LEU A 145 15.01 -11.67 -4.41
N ASN A 146 15.24 -11.88 -3.11
CA ASN A 146 15.79 -13.13 -2.60
C ASN A 146 14.73 -14.23 -2.61
#